data_AF-A0A222P9T9-F1
#
_entry.id   AF-A0A222P9T9-F1
#
_cell.length_a   1.000
_cell.length_b   1.000
_cell.length_c   1.000
_cell.angle_alpha   90.00
_cell.angle_beta   90.00
_cell.angle_gamma   90.00
#
_symmetry.space_group_name_H-M   'P 1'
#
loop_
_entity.id
_entity.type
_entity.pdbx_description
1 polymer ?
#
loop_
_entity_poly.entity_id
_entity_poly.type
_entity_poly.pdbx_seq_one_letter_code
_entity_poly.pdbx_strand_id
1 'polypeptide(L)' 'MHGDKDTLVPPVQTEKLHKALIERGIESTRYVIKGAGHSDEYWFQPEIIKIIIEFLDKKLKNKNF' A
#
# COMPACT_ATOMS: atom_id res chain seq x y z
N MET A 1 -1.63 -0.16 -0.08
CA MET A 1 -1.71 -1.43 -0.83
C MET A 1 -3.08 -2.01 -0.55
N HIS A 2 -3.76 -2.61 -1.54
CA HIS A 2 -5.15 -3.10 -1.40
C HIS A 2 -5.35 -4.37 -2.22
N GLY A 3 -6.05 -5.36 -1.69
CA GLY A 3 -6.37 -6.60 -2.41
C GLY A 3 -7.60 -6.47 -3.33
N ASP A 4 -7.54 -6.90 -4.58
CA ASP A 4 -8.67 -6.74 -5.52
C ASP A 4 -9.88 -7.67 -5.23
N LYS A 5 -9.73 -8.61 -4.30
CA LYS A 5 -10.79 -9.49 -3.78
C LYS A 5 -11.25 -9.13 -2.36
N ASP A 6 -10.86 -7.97 -1.84
CA ASP A 6 -11.37 -7.52 -0.54
C ASP A 6 -12.88 -7.25 -0.62
N THR A 7 -13.65 -8.08 0.09
CA THR A 7 -15.12 -8.01 0.18
C THR A 7 -15.59 -7.21 1.40
N LEU A 8 -14.70 -6.88 2.33
CA LEU A 8 -15.01 -6.10 3.54
C LEU A 8 -14.80 -4.61 3.28
N VAL A 9 -13.69 -4.25 2.63
CA VAL A 9 -13.35 -2.87 2.28
C VAL A 9 -13.08 -2.75 0.78
N PRO A 10 -13.93 -2.04 0.01
CA PRO A 10 -13.76 -1.94 -1.43
C PRO A 10 -12.43 -1.28 -1.87
N PRO A 11 -11.75 -1.78 -2.92
CA PRO A 11 -10.49 -1.22 -3.42
C PRO A 11 -10.53 0.25 -3.85
N VAL A 12 -11.71 0.76 -4.18
CA VAL A 12 -11.94 2.18 -4.54
C VAL A 12 -11.58 3.13 -3.39
N GLN A 13 -11.59 2.66 -2.13
CA GLN A 13 -11.23 3.49 -0.98
C GLN A 13 -9.76 3.95 -1.06
N THR A 14 -8.84 3.03 -1.33
CA THR A 14 -7.42 3.39 -1.50
C THR A 14 -7.16 4.15 -2.81
N GLU A 15 -7.97 3.94 -3.85
CA GLU A 15 -7.90 4.72 -5.08
C GLU A 15 -8.26 6.20 -4.84
N LYS A 16 -9.36 6.46 -4.14
CA LYS A 16 -9.80 7.82 -3.76
C LYS A 16 -8.74 8.53 -2.92
N LEU A 17 -8.18 7.85 -1.91
CA LEU A 17 -7.11 8.39 -1.09
C LEU A 17 -5.88 8.74 -1.94
N HIS A 18 -5.43 7.83 -2.79
CA HIS A 18 -4.27 8.05 -3.64
C HIS A 18 -4.45 9.26 -4.56
N LYS A 19 -5.59 9.36 -5.27
CA LYS A 19 -5.91 10.51 -6.12
C LYS A 19 -5.87 11.82 -5.33
N ALA A 20 -6.53 11.88 -4.18
CA ALA A 20 -6.59 13.07 -3.35
C ALA A 20 -5.23 13.50 -2.76
N LEU A 21 -4.28 12.57 -2.59
CA LEU A 21 -2.90 12.88 -2.18
C LEU A 21 -2.10 13.43 -3.36
N ILE A 22 -2.17 12.79 -4.53
CA ILE A 22 -1.48 13.22 -5.75
C ILE A 22 -1.95 14.62 -6.19
N GLU A 23 -3.25 14.88 -6.15
CA GLU A 23 -3.84 16.20 -6.44
C GLU A 23 -3.31 17.32 -5.53
N ARG A 24 -2.85 16.98 -4.32
CA ARG A 24 -2.22 17.92 -3.37
C ARG A 24 -0.70 17.95 -3.47
N GLY A 25 -0.10 17.29 -4.46
CA GLY A 25 1.36 17.21 -4.61
C GLY A 25 2.05 16.35 -3.55
N ILE A 26 1.31 15.49 -2.84
CA ILE A 26 1.87 14.60 -1.81
C ILE A 26 2.29 13.29 -2.47
N GLU A 27 3.54 12.89 -2.26
CA GLU A 27 4.07 11.62 -2.77
C GLU A 27 3.23 10.44 -2.24
N SER A 28 2.64 9.68 -3.15
CA SER A 28 1.83 8.51 -2.84
C SER A 28 2.05 7.44 -3.91
N THR A 29 2.28 6.19 -3.48
CA THR A 29 2.33 5.03 -4.38
C THR A 29 1.23 4.05 -3.98
N ARG A 30 0.42 3.61 -4.95
CA ARG A 30 -0.66 2.65 -4.72
C ARG A 30 -0.40 1.33 -5.43
N TYR A 31 -0.43 0.25 -4.66
CA TYR A 31 -0.37 -1.13 -5.13
C TYR A 31 -1.74 -1.81 -5.00
N VAL A 32 -2.16 -2.52 -6.04
CA VAL A 32 -3.31 -3.43 -6.04
C VAL A 32 -2.80 -4.86 -6.14
N ILE A 33 -3.11 -5.70 -5.17
CA ILE A 33 -2.64 -7.07 -5.12
C ILE A 33 -3.73 -7.97 -5.69
N LYS A 34 -3.43 -8.56 -6.85
CA LYS A 34 -4.37 -9.42 -7.57
C LYS A 34 -4.61 -10.71 -6.78
N GLY A 35 -5.88 -11.05 -6.57
CA GLY A 35 -6.30 -12.25 -5.84
C GLY A 35 -6.43 -12.06 -4.34
N ALA A 36 -5.78 -11.05 -3.75
CA ALA A 36 -5.78 -10.84 -2.31
C ALA A 36 -7.12 -10.26 -1.82
N GLY A 37 -7.60 -10.79 -0.70
CA GLY A 37 -8.73 -10.30 0.09
C GLY A 37 -8.30 -9.33 1.19
N HIS A 38 -9.08 -9.26 2.27
CA HIS A 38 -8.85 -8.31 3.35
C HIS A 38 -7.62 -8.64 4.22
N SER A 39 -7.41 -9.93 4.52
CA SER A 39 -6.33 -10.42 5.39
C SER A 39 -6.09 -11.91 5.17
N ASP A 40 -5.44 -12.25 4.07
CA ASP A 40 -5.13 -13.62 3.65
C ASP A 40 -3.62 -13.85 3.45
N GLU A 41 -3.24 -15.02 2.91
CA GLU A 41 -1.85 -15.43 2.75
C GLU A 41 -1.02 -14.52 1.82
N TYR A 42 -1.67 -13.75 0.94
CA TYR A 42 -0.97 -12.88 -0.02
C TYR A 42 -0.20 -11.76 0.68
N TRP A 43 -0.63 -11.33 1.87
CA TRP A 43 0.02 -10.24 2.61
C TRP A 43 1.35 -10.64 3.27
N PHE A 44 1.61 -11.93 3.38
CA PHE A 44 2.81 -12.48 4.02
C PHE A 44 3.89 -12.89 3.03
N GLN A 45 3.68 -12.64 1.73
CA GLN A 45 4.65 -12.99 0.70
C GLN A 45 5.92 -12.12 0.83
N PRO A 46 7.12 -12.70 0.62
CA PRO A 46 8.38 -11.97 0.75
C PRO A 46 8.44 -10.67 -0.06
N GLU A 47 7.84 -10.66 -1.25
CA GLU A 47 7.81 -9.50 -2.14
C GLU A 47 6.98 -8.35 -1.56
N ILE A 48 5.86 -8.67 -0.88
CA ILE A 48 5.00 -7.69 -0.22
C ILE A 48 5.72 -7.08 0.98
N ILE A 49 6.35 -7.92 1.80
CA ILE A 49 7.15 -7.48 2.96
C ILE A 49 8.30 -6.58 2.49
N LYS A 50 8.97 -6.94 1.40
CA LYS A 50 10.06 -6.15 0.81
C LYS A 50 9.61 -4.75 0.41
N ILE A 51 8.45 -4.59 -0.25
CA ILE A 51 7.90 -3.27 -0.61
C ILE A 51 7.69 -2.40 0.63
N ILE A 52 7.17 -2.98 1.72
CA ILE A 52 6.93 -2.26 2.97
C ILE A 52 8.26 -1.81 3.60
N ILE A 53 9.25 -2.72 3.67
CA ILE A 53 10.58 -2.41 4.20
C ILE A 53 11.24 -1.31 3.39
N GLU A 54 11.22 -1.39 2.05
CA GLU A 54 11.82 -0.38 1.17
C GLU A 54 11.18 1.00 1.35
N PHE A 55 9.85 1.05 1.52
CA PHE A 55 9.14 2.30 1.83
C PHE A 55 9.59 2.89 3.17
N LEU A 56 9.63 2.08 4.22
CA LEU A 56 10.05 2.52 5.56
C LEU A 56 11.50 2.96 5.57
N ASP A 57 12.39 2.21 4.93
CA ASP A 57 13.81 2.55 4.80
C ASP A 57 13.97 3.90 4.09
N LYS A 58 13.28 4.12 2.97
CA LYS A 58 13.32 5.41 2.24
C LYS A 58 12.85 6.59 3.11
N LYS A 59 11.90 6.38 4.01
CA LYS A 59 11.25 7.47 4.78
C LYS A 59 11.85 7.70 6.15
N LEU A 60 12.48 6.69 6.75
CA LEU A 60 12.90 6.69 8.16
C LEU A 60 14.40 6.43 8.35
N LYS A 61 15.04 5.66 7.48
CA LYS A 61 16.46 5.30 7.66
C LYS A 61 17.32 6.55 7.51
N ASN A 62 18.18 6.80 8.49
CA ASN A 62 19.06 7.97 8.61
C ASN A 62 18.35 9.31 8.91
N LYS A 63 17.10 9.29 9.37
CA LYS A 63 16.51 10.47 10.00
C LYS A 63 16.92 10.53 11.47
N ASN A 64 17.73 11.51 11.82
CA ASN A 64 17.94 11.92 13.21
C ASN A 64 16.72 12.76 13.60
N PHE A 65 15.80 12.17 14.38
CA PHE A 65 14.67 12.87 14.98
C PHE A 65 15.09 13.53 16.30
#